data_AF-A0A495IX71-F1
#
_entry.id   AF-A0A495IX71-F1
#
_cell.length_a   1.000
_cell.length_b   1.000
_cell.length_c   1.000
_cell.angle_alpha   90.00
_cell.angle_beta   90.00
_cell.angle_gamma   90.00
#
_symmetry.space_group_name_H-M   'P 1'
#
loop_
_entity.id
_entity.type
_entity.pdbx_description
1 polymer ?
#
loop_
_entity_poly.entity_id
_entity_poly.type
_entity_poly.pdbx_seq_one_letter_code
_entity_poly.pdbx_strand_id
1 'polypeptide(L)'
;MEFQKILIGIDDSKYAENAARYGFELAHKFSAQVGLVHIVEPVVSTPLNDTSMLGTLVPSFSTSVEDVEMVNMQENFSKKLLDDIANKYGEGLTVSHFNEFGSKADAIIECAAQFGADLIVIGTHSRTGFDRFLMGSVAESIIRHSPVAVLVIPLPAEKVD
;
A
#
# COMPACT_ATOMS: atom_id res chain seq x y z
N MET A 1 -8.34 -11.53 -22.61
CA MET A 1 -7.24 -10.93 -21.82
C MET A 1 -7.00 -11.88 -20.66
N GLU A 2 -5.77 -12.31 -20.44
CA GLU A 2 -5.37 -13.12 -19.29
C GLU A 2 -4.31 -12.35 -18.51
N PHE A 3 -4.57 -12.08 -17.23
CA PHE A 3 -3.58 -11.48 -16.34
C PHE A 3 -2.70 -12.61 -15.78
N GLN A 4 -1.39 -12.53 -15.96
CA GLN A 4 -0.43 -13.53 -15.47
C GLN A 4 0.18 -13.11 -14.13
N LYS A 5 0.31 -11.80 -13.91
CA LYS A 5 0.83 -11.21 -12.67
C LYS A 5 -0.04 -10.05 -12.20
N ILE A 6 -0.51 -10.14 -10.96
CA ILE A 6 -1.38 -9.13 -10.34
C ILE A 6 -0.68 -8.56 -9.13
N LEU A 7 -0.44 -7.24 -9.13
CA LEU A 7 0.03 -6.52 -7.96
C LEU A 7 -1.17 -6.01 -7.18
N ILE A 8 -1.25 -6.31 -5.89
CA ILE A 8 -2.32 -5.87 -5.00
C ILE A 8 -1.72 -4.93 -3.95
N GLY A 9 -2.18 -3.69 -3.97
CA GLY A 9 -1.82 -2.69 -2.97
C GLY A 9 -2.65 -2.86 -1.70
N ILE A 10 -1.96 -3.05 -0.59
CA ILE A 10 -2.52 -3.14 0.76
C ILE A 10 -2.17 -1.85 1.49
N ASP A 11 -3.09 -1.36 2.32
CA ASP A 11 -2.82 -0.26 3.22
C ASP A 11 -3.27 -0.58 4.65
N ASP A 12 -2.98 0.32 5.59
CA ASP A 12 -3.32 0.18 7.01
C ASP A 12 -4.83 0.36 7.30
N SER A 13 -5.68 0.44 6.28
CA SER A 13 -7.12 0.64 6.48
C SER A 13 -7.85 -0.68 6.69
N LYS A 14 -8.94 -0.64 7.45
CA LYS A 14 -9.89 -1.77 7.56
C LYS A 14 -10.53 -2.19 6.21
N TYR A 15 -10.31 -1.41 5.16
CA TYR A 15 -10.87 -1.61 3.83
C TYR A 15 -9.87 -2.25 2.85
N ALA A 16 -8.59 -2.33 3.21
CA ALA A 16 -7.54 -2.98 2.42
C ALA A 16 -7.91 -4.42 2.05
N GLU A 17 -8.60 -5.11 2.95
CA GLU A 17 -9.08 -6.48 2.76
C GLU A 17 -10.03 -6.62 1.56
N ASN A 18 -10.84 -5.59 1.26
CA ASN A 18 -11.76 -5.67 0.13
C ASN A 18 -10.99 -5.67 -1.19
N ALA A 19 -9.97 -4.81 -1.34
CA ALA A 19 -9.10 -4.80 -2.51
C ALA A 19 -8.34 -6.13 -2.66
N ALA A 20 -7.81 -6.65 -1.56
CA ALA A 20 -7.15 -7.95 -1.53
C ALA A 20 -8.08 -9.07 -2.02
N ARG A 21 -9.30 -9.16 -1.48
CA ARG A 21 -10.26 -10.18 -1.86
C ARG A 21 -10.52 -10.19 -3.37
N TYR A 22 -10.82 -9.04 -3.97
CA TYR A 22 -11.04 -8.95 -5.43
C TYR A 22 -9.79 -9.33 -6.24
N GLY A 23 -8.61 -8.87 -5.81
CA GLY A 23 -7.34 -9.19 -6.47
C GLY A 23 -7.04 -10.68 -6.44
N PHE A 24 -7.24 -11.33 -5.30
CA PHE A 24 -7.06 -12.78 -5.17
C PHE A 24 -8.13 -13.57 -5.93
N GLU A 25 -9.40 -13.17 -5.92
CA GLU A 25 -10.45 -13.81 -6.74
C GLU A 25 -10.09 -13.80 -8.23
N LEU A 26 -9.53 -12.68 -8.73
CA LEU A 26 -9.02 -12.61 -10.10
C LEU A 26 -7.79 -13.49 -10.29
N ALA A 27 -6.85 -13.49 -9.34
CA ALA A 27 -5.65 -14.32 -9.43
C ALA A 27 -6.01 -15.81 -9.51
N HIS A 28 -6.95 -16.28 -8.69
CA HIS A 28 -7.50 -17.63 -8.76
C HIS A 28 -8.11 -17.94 -10.12
N LYS A 29 -8.94 -17.04 -10.63
CA LYS A 29 -9.62 -17.22 -11.92
C LYS A 29 -8.64 -17.34 -13.09
N PHE A 30 -7.52 -16.64 -13.05
CA PHE A 30 -6.51 -16.63 -14.10
C PHE A 30 -5.29 -17.50 -13.81
N SER A 31 -5.22 -18.15 -12.64
CA SER A 31 -4.01 -18.82 -12.15
C SER A 31 -2.78 -17.88 -12.16
N ALA A 32 -2.99 -16.61 -11.81
CA ALA A 32 -1.98 -15.56 -11.84
C ALA A 32 -1.09 -15.59 -10.60
N GLN A 33 0.16 -15.14 -10.74
CA GLN A 33 1.03 -14.86 -9.60
C GLN A 33 0.59 -13.54 -8.94
N VAL A 34 0.71 -13.47 -7.62
CA VAL A 34 0.31 -12.30 -6.83
C VAL A 34 1.54 -11.64 -6.24
N GLY A 35 1.66 -10.34 -6.43
CA GLY A 35 2.52 -9.48 -5.62
C GLY A 35 1.65 -8.72 -4.63
N LEU A 36 1.95 -8.83 -3.33
CA LEU A 36 1.35 -7.97 -2.31
C LEU A 36 2.33 -6.85 -1.97
N VAL A 37 1.89 -5.61 -2.11
CA VAL A 37 2.69 -4.43 -1.75
C VAL A 37 2.01 -3.67 -0.62
N HIS A 38 2.76 -3.39 0.44
CA HIS A 38 2.35 -2.49 1.52
C HIS A 38 3.32 -1.30 1.57
N ILE A 39 2.78 -0.09 1.72
CA ILE A 39 3.59 1.12 1.81
C ILE A 39 3.76 1.50 3.27
N VAL A 40 5.00 1.43 3.72
CA VAL A 40 5.39 1.83 5.07
C VAL A 40 5.72 3.32 5.04
N GLU A 41 4.83 4.16 5.59
CA GLU A 41 5.14 5.59 5.76
C GLU A 41 6.26 5.75 6.80
N PRO A 42 7.44 6.30 6.45
CA PRO A 42 8.46 6.56 7.46
C PRO A 42 7.92 7.56 8.48
N VAL A 43 7.97 7.21 9.76
CA VAL A 43 7.68 8.13 10.86
C VAL A 43 8.76 9.22 10.84
N VAL A 44 8.43 10.38 10.28
CA VAL A 44 9.32 11.55 10.38
C VAL A 44 9.08 12.18 11.75
N SER A 45 9.86 11.74 12.73
CA SER A 45 10.02 12.45 14.00
C SER A 45 10.69 13.79 13.70
N THR A 46 9.93 14.87 13.50
CA THR A 46 10.53 16.21 13.64
C THR A 46 10.83 16.39 15.11
N PRO A 47 12.10 16.52 15.54
CA PRO A 47 12.39 16.77 16.94
C PRO A 47 11.75 18.11 17.31
N LEU A 48 10.76 18.09 18.20
CA LEU A 48 10.22 19.28 18.86
C LEU A 48 11.22 19.75 19.93
N ASN A 49 12.48 19.96 19.53
CA ASN A 49 13.51 20.46 20.42
C ASN A 49 13.75 21.93 20.06
N ASP A 50 12.95 22.78 20.70
CA ASP A 50 13.24 24.15 21.14
C ASP A 50 14.53 24.80 20.59
N THR A 51 14.46 25.51 19.44
CA THR A 51 15.23 26.76 19.13
C THR A 51 15.10 27.28 17.69
N SER A 52 14.13 26.84 16.88
CA SER A 52 13.91 27.39 15.52
C SER A 52 13.17 28.75 15.53
N MET A 53 13.64 29.72 16.34
CA MET A 53 13.30 31.14 16.18
C MET A 53 14.13 31.82 15.06
N LEU A 54 15.03 31.10 14.39
CA LEU A 54 15.93 31.65 13.38
C LEU A 54 15.89 30.89 12.03
N GLY A 55 14.69 30.56 11.54
CA GLY A 55 14.36 30.41 10.10
C GLY A 55 15.19 29.48 9.20
N THR A 56 16.16 28.72 9.72
CA THR A 56 17.07 27.91 8.92
C THR A 56 16.84 26.45 9.25
N LEU A 57 16.13 25.76 8.35
CA LEU A 57 15.93 24.32 8.42
C LEU A 57 17.26 23.63 8.06
N VAL A 58 18.02 23.22 9.07
CA VAL A 58 19.11 22.24 8.88
C VAL A 58 18.59 20.90 9.39
N PRO A 59 18.38 19.89 8.53
CA PRO A 59 17.98 18.56 8.98
C PRO A 59 19.17 17.94 9.72
N SER A 60 19.12 17.90 11.05
CA SER A 60 20.03 17.07 11.84
C SER A 60 19.55 15.63 11.75
N PHE A 61 20.17 14.83 10.86
CA PHE A 61 20.03 13.38 10.83
C PHE A 61 20.82 12.76 11.99
N SER A 62 20.32 12.85 13.21
CA SER A 62 20.71 11.94 14.28
C SER A 62 19.58 10.93 14.47
N THR A 63 19.70 9.76 13.83
CA THR A 63 18.75 8.66 14.02
C THR A 63 18.78 8.25 15.49
N SER A 64 17.71 8.56 16.24
CA SER A 64 17.61 8.17 17.64
C SER A 64 17.29 6.68 17.75
N VAL A 65 17.59 6.05 18.89
CA VAL A 65 17.27 4.63 19.13
C VAL A 65 15.74 4.41 19.05
N GLU A 66 14.97 5.42 19.45
CA GLU A 66 13.50 5.44 19.37
C GLU A 66 13.01 5.38 17.92
N ASP A 67 13.69 6.06 16.98
CA ASP A 67 13.35 6.00 15.55
C ASP A 67 13.57 4.59 14.98
N VAL A 68 14.65 3.90 15.39
CA VAL A 68 14.95 2.53 14.94
C VAL A 68 13.92 1.52 15.47
N GLU A 69 13.50 1.66 16.72
CA GLU A 69 12.46 0.80 17.29
C GLU A 69 11.10 1.00 16.60
N MET A 70 10.73 2.24 16.30
CA MET A 70 9.49 2.52 15.56
C MET A 70 9.50 1.96 14.15
N VAL A 71 10.61 2.09 13.41
CA VAL A 71 10.75 1.50 12.06
C VAL A 71 10.59 -0.02 12.12
N ASN A 72 11.29 -0.69 13.05
CA ASN A 72 11.18 -2.14 13.23
C ASN A 72 9.75 -2.58 13.58
N MET A 73 9.04 -1.83 14.43
CA MET A 73 7.64 -2.12 14.76
C MET A 73 6.75 -2.02 13.53
N GLN A 74 6.95 -1.01 12.69
CA GLN A 74 6.15 -0.79 11.48
C GLN A 74 6.43 -1.84 10.40
N GLU A 75 7.69 -2.24 10.21
CA GLU A 75 8.04 -3.34 9.31
C GLU A 75 7.42 -4.67 9.77
N ASN A 76 7.48 -4.97 11.07
CA ASN A 76 6.86 -6.17 11.63
C ASN A 76 5.34 -6.17 11.46
N PHE A 77 4.68 -5.00 11.63
CA PHE A 77 3.26 -4.84 11.37
C PHE A 77 2.93 -5.09 9.89
N SER A 78 3.68 -4.45 8.98
CA SER A 78 3.55 -4.62 7.53
C SER A 78 3.64 -6.08 7.14
N LYS A 79 4.69 -6.77 7.60
CA LYS A 79 4.91 -8.18 7.32
C LYS A 79 3.75 -9.05 7.81
N LYS A 80 3.31 -8.84 9.05
CA LYS A 80 2.19 -9.60 9.62
C LYS A 80 0.90 -9.38 8.84
N LEU A 81 0.60 -8.14 8.44
CA LEU A 81 -0.57 -7.80 7.64
C LEU A 81 -0.56 -8.54 6.29
N LEU A 82 0.58 -8.52 5.59
CA LEU A 82 0.74 -9.21 4.32
C LEU A 82 0.63 -10.74 4.48
N ASP A 83 1.25 -11.31 5.52
CA ASP A 83 1.17 -12.74 5.85
C ASP A 83 -0.28 -13.16 6.14
N ASP A 84 -1.02 -12.39 6.94
CA ASP A 84 -2.42 -12.68 7.30
C ASP A 84 -3.32 -12.67 6.04
N ILE A 85 -3.11 -11.72 5.13
CA ILE A 85 -3.84 -11.63 3.86
C ILE A 85 -3.48 -12.80 2.93
N ALA A 86 -2.19 -13.11 2.78
CA ALA A 86 -1.72 -14.21 1.94
C ALA A 86 -2.25 -15.56 2.45
N ASN A 87 -2.22 -15.80 3.75
CA ASN A 87 -2.76 -17.02 4.35
C ASN A 87 -4.27 -17.16 4.14
N LYS A 88 -5.00 -16.05 4.14
CA LYS A 88 -6.45 -16.05 4.00
C LYS A 88 -6.94 -16.26 2.56
N TYR A 89 -6.21 -15.75 1.57
CA TYR A 89 -6.69 -15.71 0.18
C TYR A 89 -5.77 -16.38 -0.85
N GLY A 90 -4.51 -16.65 -0.50
CA GLY A 90 -3.47 -17.08 -1.43
C GLY A 90 -3.29 -18.58 -1.61
N GLU A 91 -4.17 -19.41 -1.04
CA GLU A 91 -4.07 -20.88 -1.18
C GLU A 91 -3.95 -21.29 -2.66
N GLY A 92 -2.95 -22.11 -3.02
CA GLY A 92 -2.77 -22.57 -4.40
C GLY A 92 -2.20 -21.52 -5.38
N LEU A 93 -1.83 -20.32 -4.93
CA LEU A 93 -1.19 -19.28 -5.73
C LEU A 93 0.27 -19.07 -5.33
N THR A 94 1.05 -18.50 -6.25
CA THR A 94 2.40 -18.00 -5.92
C THR A 94 2.28 -16.55 -5.46
N VAL A 95 2.61 -16.28 -4.19
CA VAL A 95 2.48 -14.96 -3.57
C VAL A 95 3.87 -14.43 -3.19
N SER A 96 4.19 -13.21 -3.62
CA SER A 96 5.42 -12.47 -3.28
C SER A 96 5.07 -11.22 -2.48
N HIS A 97 5.89 -10.86 -1.49
CA HIS A 97 5.67 -9.68 -0.64
C HIS A 97 6.68 -8.58 -0.97
N PHE A 98 6.20 -7.34 -1.04
CA PHE A 98 6.98 -6.14 -1.27
C PHE A 98 6.69 -5.12 -0.17
N ASN A 99 7.74 -4.66 0.50
CA ASN A 99 7.67 -3.55 1.46
C ASN A 99 8.36 -2.36 0.79
N GLU A 100 7.57 -1.38 0.39
CA GLU A 100 8.10 -0.18 -0.27
C GLU A 100 8.08 1.03 0.69
N PHE A 101 9.13 1.85 0.61
CA PHE A 101 9.30 3.06 1.39
C PHE A 101 9.28 4.28 0.47
N GLY A 102 8.46 5.29 0.76
CA GLY A 102 8.49 6.58 0.04
C GLY A 102 7.14 7.08 -0.49
N SER A 103 7.22 7.89 -1.56
CA SER A 103 6.07 8.46 -2.30
C SER A 103 5.10 7.35 -2.72
N LYS A 104 3.88 7.36 -2.15
CA LYS A 104 2.97 6.21 -2.17
C LYS A 104 2.62 5.69 -3.57
N ALA A 105 2.39 6.59 -4.51
CA ALA A 105 1.92 6.19 -5.83
C ALA A 105 3.07 5.69 -6.72
N ASP A 106 4.19 6.41 -6.74
CA ASP A 106 5.34 6.08 -7.58
C ASP A 106 5.96 4.75 -7.15
N ALA A 107 6.07 4.51 -5.84
CA ALA A 107 6.58 3.25 -5.31
C ALA A 107 5.73 2.03 -5.74
N ILE A 108 4.39 2.16 -5.75
CA ILE A 108 3.51 1.09 -6.27
C ILE A 108 3.72 0.89 -7.78
N ILE A 109 3.82 1.98 -8.56
CA ILE A 109 4.02 1.89 -10.02
C ILE A 109 5.38 1.25 -10.33
N GLU A 110 6.44 1.62 -9.62
CA GLU A 110 7.76 1.04 -9.76
C GLU A 110 7.76 -0.44 -9.34
N CYS A 111 7.13 -0.78 -8.22
CA CYS A 111 6.94 -2.16 -7.79
C CYS A 111 6.21 -2.99 -8.84
N ALA A 112 5.16 -2.44 -9.46
CA ALA A 112 4.42 -3.09 -10.54
C ALA A 112 5.32 -3.35 -11.76
N ALA A 113 6.14 -2.37 -12.13
CA ALA A 113 7.10 -2.53 -13.23
C ALA A 113 8.17 -3.58 -12.92
N GLN A 114 8.74 -3.58 -11.71
CA GLN A 114 9.75 -4.54 -11.27
C GLN A 114 9.21 -5.96 -11.18
N PHE A 115 8.01 -6.13 -10.63
CA PHE A 115 7.33 -7.42 -10.56
C PHE A 115 6.92 -7.92 -11.97
N GLY A 116 6.72 -7.00 -12.91
CA GLY A 116 6.16 -7.27 -14.24
C GLY A 116 4.67 -7.53 -14.16
N ALA A 117 3.94 -6.74 -13.38
CA ALA A 117 2.50 -6.85 -13.21
C ALA A 117 1.75 -6.47 -14.49
N ASP A 118 0.70 -7.21 -14.81
CA ASP A 118 -0.23 -6.89 -15.90
C ASP A 118 -1.45 -6.09 -15.39
N LEU A 119 -1.66 -6.12 -14.07
CA LEU A 119 -2.76 -5.48 -13.36
C LEU A 119 -2.31 -5.01 -11.99
N ILE A 120 -2.67 -3.77 -11.64
CA ILE A 120 -2.62 -3.24 -10.27
C ILE A 120 -4.04 -3.26 -9.69
N VAL A 121 -4.21 -3.78 -8.48
CA VAL A 121 -5.47 -3.78 -7.73
C VAL A 121 -5.28 -2.95 -6.46
N ILE A 122 -6.08 -1.89 -6.30
CA ILE A 122 -6.00 -0.97 -5.16
C ILE A 122 -7.38 -0.57 -4.66
N GLY A 123 -7.46 -0.12 -3.41
CA GLY A 123 -8.66 0.52 -2.88
C GLY A 123 -8.81 1.97 -3.37
N THR A 124 -10.04 2.49 -3.31
CA THR A 124 -10.35 3.91 -3.58
C THR A 124 -9.87 4.87 -2.48
N HIS A 125 -9.64 4.40 -1.26
CA HIS A 125 -9.36 5.22 -0.08
C HIS A 125 -8.29 4.58 0.79
N SER A 126 -7.70 5.38 1.68
CA SER A 126 -6.76 4.93 2.71
C SER A 126 -7.14 5.43 4.11
N ARG A 127 -6.18 5.51 5.03
CA ARG A 127 -6.36 5.86 6.46
C ARG A 127 -7.11 7.16 6.73
N THR A 128 -6.97 8.17 5.86
CA THR A 128 -7.40 9.54 6.17
C THR A 128 -8.90 9.81 6.01
N GLY A 129 -9.68 8.87 5.45
CA GLY A 129 -11.15 8.86 5.59
C GLY A 129 -11.88 10.15 5.20
N PHE A 130 -11.34 10.98 4.29
CA PHE A 130 -12.01 12.19 3.84
C PHE A 130 -13.10 11.84 2.82
N ASP A 131 -14.33 12.24 3.14
CA ASP A 131 -15.59 12.21 2.37
C ASP A 131 -15.85 11.00 1.45
N ARG A 132 -17.05 10.42 1.56
CA ARG A 132 -17.57 9.34 0.68
C ARG A 132 -17.59 9.67 -0.83
N PHE A 133 -17.19 10.88 -1.21
CA PHE A 133 -17.21 11.40 -2.57
C PHE A 133 -15.81 11.65 -3.18
N LEU A 134 -14.71 11.54 -2.42
CA LEU A 134 -13.36 11.86 -2.92
C LEU A 134 -12.48 10.60 -3.03
N MET A 135 -12.00 10.32 -4.24
CA MET A 135 -10.98 9.27 -4.45
C MET A 135 -9.66 9.68 -3.77
N GLY A 136 -9.01 8.74 -3.09
CA GLY A 136 -7.74 8.96 -2.42
C GLY A 136 -6.65 9.40 -3.40
N SER A 137 -5.81 10.35 -2.98
CA SER A 137 -4.75 10.95 -3.81
C SER A 137 -3.76 9.92 -4.38
N VAL A 138 -3.52 8.83 -3.64
CA VAL A 138 -2.68 7.71 -4.10
C VAL A 138 -3.32 6.98 -5.26
N ALA A 139 -4.60 6.60 -5.13
CA ALA A 139 -5.33 5.90 -6.18
C ALA A 139 -5.47 6.78 -7.42
N GLU A 140 -5.77 8.07 -7.25
CA GLU A 140 -5.82 9.02 -8.36
C GLU A 140 -4.47 9.10 -9.10
N SER A 141 -3.37 9.23 -8.36
CA SER A 141 -2.04 9.31 -8.96
C SER A 141 -1.67 8.02 -9.70
N ILE A 142 -1.98 6.83 -9.13
CA ILE A 142 -1.74 5.55 -9.79
C ILE A 142 -2.54 5.45 -11.10
N ILE A 143 -3.84 5.77 -11.08
CA ILE A 143 -4.68 5.72 -12.29
C ILE A 143 -4.14 6.65 -13.38
N ARG A 144 -3.63 7.83 -13.00
CA ARG A 144 -3.14 8.84 -13.93
C ARG A 144 -1.80 8.47 -14.57
N HIS A 145 -0.92 7.81 -13.83
CA HIS A 145 0.48 7.61 -14.23
C HIS A 145 0.88 6.16 -14.49
N SER A 146 0.03 5.18 -14.10
CA SER A 146 0.34 3.77 -14.29
C SER A 146 0.44 3.40 -15.78
N PRO A 147 1.54 2.76 -16.20
CA PRO A 147 1.65 2.20 -17.55
C PRO A 147 0.91 0.85 -17.69
N VAL A 148 0.42 0.28 -16.59
CA VAL A 148 -0.29 -1.00 -16.53
C VAL A 148 -1.76 -0.79 -16.13
N ALA A 149 -2.62 -1.77 -16.43
CA ALA A 149 -4.04 -1.67 -16.10
C ALA A 149 -4.26 -1.53 -14.58
N VAL A 150 -5.25 -0.74 -14.19
CA VAL A 150 -5.58 -0.48 -12.78
C VAL A 150 -7.03 -0.85 -12.52
N LEU A 151 -7.25 -1.71 -11.53
CA LEU A 151 -8.55 -2.03 -10.96
C LEU A 151 -8.68 -1.34 -9.60
N VAL A 152 -9.68 -0.48 -9.49
CA VAL A 152 -9.94 0.31 -8.29
C VAL A 152 -11.19 -0.21 -7.59
N ILE A 153 -11.04 -0.63 -6.34
CA ILE A 153 -12.11 -1.24 -5.56
C ILE A 153 -12.75 -0.18 -4.65
N PRO A 154 -14.06 0.09 -4.79
CA PRO A 154 -14.77 1.03 -3.93
C PRO A 154 -14.85 0.50 -2.50
N LEU A 155 -15.08 1.41 -1.54
CA LEU A 155 -15.42 1.01 -0.18
C LEU A 155 -16.68 0.13 -0.20
N PRO A 156 -16.76 -0.89 0.67
CA PRO A 156 -18.01 -1.61 0.86
C PRO A 156 -19.10 -0.60 1.20
N ALA A 157 -20.24 -0.67 0.50
CA ALA A 157 -21.40 0.11 0.89
C ALA A 157 -21.75 -0.27 2.34
N GLU A 158 -21.90 0.71 3.23
CA GLU A 158 -22.60 0.45 4.48
C GLU A 158 -23.99 -0.08 4.14
N LYS A 159 -24.41 -1.16 4.81
CA LYS A 159 -25.80 -1.59 4.72
C LYS A 159 -26.66 -0.39 5.12
N VAL A 160 -27.42 0.12 4.16
CA VAL A 160 -28.52 1.01 4.46
C VAL A 160 -29.60 0.09 5.01
N ASP A 161 -29.75 0.07 6.33
CA ASP A 161 -30.87 -0.58 7.00
C ASP A 161 -32.20 0.10 6.63
#